data_AF-A0A371WWP6-F1
#
_entry.id   AF-A0A371WWP6-F1
#
_cell.length_a   1.000
_cell.length_b   1.000
_cell.length_c   1.000
_cell.angle_alpha   90.00
_cell.angle_beta   90.00
_cell.angle_gamma   90.00
#
_symmetry.space_group_name_H-M   'P 1'
#
loop_
_entity.id
_entity.type
_entity.pdbx_description
1 polymer ?
#
loop_
_entity_poly.entity_id
_entity_poly.type
_entity_poly.pdbx_seq_one_letter_code
_entity_poly.pdbx_strand_id
1 'polypeptide(L)' 'MSKTLEAPKPQEPQRARAVFSQEDFELIRMAITHYMKEVKDTPQSVKYSNLYHRLGRVT' A
#
# COMPACT_ATOMS: atom_id res chain seq x y z
N MET A 1 15.21 -28.85 -41.81
CA MET A 1 14.25 -28.07 -41.01
C MET A 1 15.01 -27.40 -39.88
N SER A 2 15.41 -26.15 -40.06
CA SER A 2 16.27 -25.42 -39.12
C SER A 2 15.38 -24.63 -38.16
N LYS A 3 15.33 -25.05 -36.89
CA LYS A 3 14.59 -24.35 -35.84
C LYS A 3 15.45 -23.17 -35.34
N THR A 4 15.09 -21.96 -35.75
CA THR A 4 15.66 -20.73 -35.19
C THR A 4 15.29 -20.66 -33.71
N LEU A 5 16.30 -20.64 -32.83
CA LEU A 5 16.12 -20.47 -31.39
C LEU A 5 16.01 -18.97 -31.11
N GLU A 6 14.78 -18.46 -30.97
CA GLU A 6 14.58 -17.09 -30.47
C GLU A 6 14.97 -17.02 -28.99
N ALA A 7 15.89 -16.12 -28.66
CA ALA A 7 16.28 -15.82 -27.29
C ALA A 7 15.09 -15.27 -26.48
N PRO A 8 14.95 -15.61 -25.19
CA PRO A 8 13.84 -15.13 -24.37
C PRO A 8 13.88 -13.60 -24.28
N LYS A 9 12.82 -12.93 -24.76
CA LYS A 9 12.63 -11.49 -24.57
C LYS A 9 12.56 -11.19 -23.06
N PRO A 10 13.27 -10.17 -22.55
CA PRO A 10 13.14 -9.74 -21.17
C PRO A 10 11.67 -9.39 -20.90
N GLN A 11 11.03 -10.12 -19.97
CA GLN A 11 9.70 -9.76 -19.51
C GLN A 11 9.85 -8.48 -18.70
N GLU A 12 9.37 -7.35 -19.23
CA GLU A 12 9.30 -6.12 -18.48
C GLU A 12 8.53 -6.37 -17.18
N PRO A 13 8.99 -5.86 -16.02
CA PRO A 13 8.28 -6.04 -14.78
C PRO A 13 6.85 -5.55 -14.93
N GLN A 14 5.89 -6.44 -14.71
CA GLN A 14 4.48 -6.12 -14.81
C GLN A 14 4.19 -4.96 -13.85
N ARG A 15 3.67 -3.85 -14.39
CA ARG A 15 3.38 -2.66 -13.58
C ARG A 15 2.51 -3.07 -12.40
N ALA A 16 2.95 -2.73 -11.19
CA ALA A 16 2.19 -2.96 -9.98
C ALA A 16 0.82 -2.27 -10.11
N ARG A 17 -0.26 -3.05 -9.98
CA ARG A 17 -1.61 -2.50 -9.97
C ARG A 17 -1.91 -1.97 -8.57
N ALA A 18 -2.48 -0.78 -8.50
CA ALA A 18 -3.02 -0.26 -7.26
C ALA A 18 -4.15 -1.20 -6.77
N VAL A 19 -4.06 -1.64 -5.52
CA VAL A 19 -5.07 -2.51 -4.88
C VAL A 19 -6.18 -1.68 -4.23
N PHE A 20 -5.87 -0.43 -3.87
CA PHE A 20 -6.77 0.51 -3.22
C PHE A 20 -6.88 1.79 -4.05
N SER A 21 -8.08 2.37 -4.03
CA SER A 21 -8.36 3.71 -4.56
C SER A 21 -7.93 4.81 -3.58
N GLN A 22 -7.97 6.06 -4.03
CA GLN A 22 -7.74 7.21 -3.14
C GLN A 22 -8.81 7.33 -2.04
N GLU A 23 -10.07 7.04 -2.38
CA GLU A 23 -11.19 7.04 -1.44
C GLU A 23 -11.01 5.99 -0.33
N ASP A 24 -10.51 4.80 -0.67
CA ASP A 24 -10.21 3.76 0.32
C ASP A 24 -9.21 4.25 1.38
N PHE A 25 -8.20 5.04 0.97
CA PHE A 25 -7.23 5.58 1.93
C PHE A 25 -7.84 6.60 2.88
N GLU A 26 -8.89 7.33 2.48
CA GLU A 26 -9.66 8.20 3.37
C GLU A 26 -10.45 7.39 4.40
N LEU A 27 -11.15 6.35 3.95
CA LEU A 27 -11.89 5.44 4.83
C LEU A 27 -10.96 4.77 5.85
N ILE A 28 -9.79 4.28 5.41
CA ILE A 28 -8.79 3.67 6.28
C ILE A 28 -8.24 4.68 7.29
N ARG A 29 -7.96 5.93 6.89
CA ARG A 29 -7.51 6.99 7.81
C ARG A 29 -8.55 7.28 8.90
N MET A 30 -9.83 7.32 8.54
CA MET A 30 -10.89 7.50 9.54
C MET A 30 -10.90 6.34 10.53
N ALA A 31 -10.89 5.09 10.05
CA ALA A 31 -10.89 3.91 10.92
C ALA A 31 -9.70 3.92 11.90
N ILE A 32 -8.49 4.25 11.42
CA ILE A 32 -7.31 4.37 12.28
C ILE A 32 -7.47 5.48 13.31
N THR A 33 -8.01 6.63 12.92
CA THR A 33 -8.24 7.76 13.84
C THR A 33 -9.18 7.37 14.99
N HIS A 34 -10.22 6.58 14.69
CA HIS A 34 -11.10 6.03 15.71
C HIS A 34 -10.37 5.06 16.63
N TYR A 35 -9.64 4.10 16.06
CA TYR A 35 -8.92 3.10 16.84
C TYR A 35 -7.78 3.68 17.68
N MET A 36 -7.13 4.75 17.22
CA MET A 36 -6.09 5.45 17.98
C MET A 36 -6.57 5.95 19.34
N LYS A 37 -7.88 6.22 19.52
CA LYS A 37 -8.47 6.58 20.81
C LYS A 37 -8.44 5.41 21.79
N GLU A 38 -8.58 4.18 21.30
CA GLU A 38 -8.58 2.95 22.11
C GLU A 38 -7.17 2.57 22.55
N VAL A 39 -6.17 2.80 21.68
CA VAL A 39 -4.78 2.37 21.94
C VAL A 39 -3.86 3.49 22.45
N LYS A 40 -4.39 4.68 22.76
CA LYS A 40 -3.62 5.91 23.02
C LYS A 40 -2.51 5.76 24.07
N ASP A 41 -2.75 5.01 25.13
CA ASP A 41 -1.81 4.84 26.26
C ASP A 41 -0.91 3.62 26.11
N THR A 42 -0.94 2.97 24.95
CA THR A 42 -0.11 1.80 24.66
C THR A 42 1.07 2.19 23.77
N PRO A 43 2.19 1.44 23.80
CA PRO A 43 3.29 1.62 22.84
C PRO A 43 2.86 1.44 21.37
N GLN A 44 1.71 0.81 21.12
CA GLN A 44 1.18 0.59 19.77
C GLN A 44 0.63 1.88 19.15
N SER A 45 0.25 2.89 19.95
CA SER A 45 -0.27 4.18 19.46
C SER A 45 0.68 4.85 18.46
N VAL A 46 2.00 4.75 18.69
CA VAL A 46 3.05 5.28 17.81
C VAL A 46 3.01 4.62 16.42
N LYS A 47 2.74 3.31 16.35
CA LYS A 47 2.65 2.58 15.07
C LYS A 47 1.45 3.06 14.26
N TYR A 48 0.30 3.27 14.91
CA TYR A 48 -0.91 3.76 14.27
C TYR A 48 -0.81 5.23 13.86
N SER A 49 -0.18 6.09 14.67
CA SER A 49 0.12 7.48 14.30
C SER A 49 1.00 7.54 13.05
N ASN A 50 2.08 6.75 13.00
CA ASN A 50 2.93 6.67 11.82
C ASN A 50 2.17 6.15 10.59
N LEU A 51 1.28 5.17 10.76
CA LEU A 51 0.45 4.65 9.66
C LEU A 51 -0.50 5.72 9.12
N TYR A 52 -1.19 6.45 10.00
CA TYR A 52 -2.08 7.55 9.62
C TYR A 52 -1.36 8.58 8.74
N HIS A 53 -0.16 9.01 9.13
CA HIS A 53 0.63 9.97 8.35
C HIS A 53 1.08 9.42 7.00
N ARG A 54 1.44 8.13 6.90
CA ARG A 54 1.81 7.51 5.62
C ARG A 54 0.64 7.49 4.64
N LEU A 55 -0.56 7.17 5.13
CA LEU A 55 -1.77 7.13 4.32
C LEU A 55 -2.21 8.52 3.85
N GLY A 56 -1.93 9.56 4.63
CA GLY A 56 -2.22 10.96 4.26
C GLY A 56 -1.29 11.56 3.20
N ARG A 57 -0.19 10.88 2.83
CA ARG A 57 0.71 11.30 1.73
C ARG A 57 0.31 10.74 0.37
N VAL A 58 -0.67 9.82 0.35
CA VAL A 58 -1.20 9.22 -0.88
C VAL A 58 -2.42 10.03 -1.31
N THR A 59 -2.17 11.22 -1.88
CA THR A 59 -3.19 12.12 -2.44
C THR A 59 -2.73 12.63 -3.79
#